data_AF-A0ABD4KVA9-F1
#
_entry.id   AF-A0ABD4KVA9-F1
#
_cell.length_a   1.000
_cell.length_b   1.000
_cell.length_c   1.000
_cell.angle_alpha   90.00
_cell.angle_beta   90.00
_cell.angle_gamma   90.00
#
_symmetry.space_group_name_H-M   'P 1'
#
loop_
_entity.id
_entity.type
_entity.pdbx_description
1 polymer ?
#
loop_
_entity_poly.entity_id
_entity_poly.type
_entity_poly.pdbx_seq_one_letter_code
_entity_poly.pdbx_strand_id
1 'polypeptide(L)' 'RKLKGISQDKLAISADIDRSYVGRIERGEVNITLEKAYQLASILGCDVRDLLP' A
#
# COMPACT_ATOMS: atom_id res chain seq x y z
N ARG A 1 -4.57 -4.76 3.11
CA ARG A 1 -5.76 -4.55 2.24
C ARG A 1 -6.81 -5.67 2.26
N LYS A 2 -6.44 -6.97 2.20
CA LYS A 2 -7.40 -8.09 2.03
C LYS A 2 -8.41 -8.19 3.17
N LEU A 3 -7.95 -8.05 4.41
CA LEU A 3 -8.80 -8.01 5.61
C LEU A 3 -9.86 -6.89 5.58
N LYS A 4 -9.63 -5.83 4.78
CA LYS A 4 -10.54 -4.70 4.61
C LYS A 4 -11.36 -4.74 3.32
N GLY A 5 -11.29 -5.85 2.55
CA GLY A 5 -11.98 -5.98 1.26
C GLY A 5 -11.52 -4.99 0.18
N ILE A 6 -10.34 -4.38 0.34
CA ILE A 6 -9.80 -3.41 -0.61
C ILE A 6 -9.07 -4.15 -1.76
N SER A 7 -9.48 -3.88 -3.00
CA SER A 7 -8.79 -4.36 -4.20
C SER A 7 -7.49 -3.59 -4.44
N GLN A 8 -6.58 -4.16 -5.23
CA GLN A 8 -5.34 -3.45 -5.62
C GLN A 8 -5.66 -2.18 -6.41
N ASP A 9 -6.63 -2.23 -7.32
CA ASP A 9 -7.09 -1.09 -8.12
C ASP A 9 -7.64 0.03 -7.23
N LYS A 10 -8.44 -0.30 -6.21
CA LYS A 10 -8.95 0.70 -5.26
C LYS A 10 -7.82 1.31 -4.42
N LEU A 11 -6.86 0.50 -4.00
CA LEU A 11 -5.69 0.99 -3.26
C LEU A 11 -4.82 1.91 -4.13
N ALA A 12 -4.61 1.54 -5.39
CA ALA A 12 -3.84 2.30 -6.37
C ALA A 12 -4.44 3.68 -6.60
N ILE A 13 -5.76 3.74 -6.86
CA ILE A 13 -6.51 5.00 -7.01
C ILE A 13 -6.41 5.85 -5.73
N SER A 14 -6.56 5.22 -4.56
CA SER A 14 -6.54 5.96 -3.28
C SER A 14 -5.14 6.48 -2.93
N ALA A 15 -4.09 5.79 -3.36
CA ALA A 15 -2.69 6.14 -3.12
C ALA A 15 -2.08 6.98 -4.25
N ASP A 16 -2.85 7.29 -5.29
CA ASP A 16 -2.41 8.00 -6.49
C ASP A 16 -1.14 7.37 -7.09
N ILE A 17 -1.21 6.05 -7.30
CA ILE A 17 -0.12 5.25 -7.89
C ILE A 17 -0.67 4.23 -8.89
N ASP A 18 0.21 3.71 -9.73
CA ASP A 18 -0.16 2.68 -10.69
C ASP A 18 -0.50 1.34 -10.00
N ARG A 19 -1.50 0.63 -10.52
CA ARG A 19 -1.92 -0.68 -10.02
C ARG A 19 -0.78 -1.70 -10.06
N SER A 20 0.05 -1.69 -11.10
CA SER A 20 1.22 -2.57 -11.19
C SER A 20 2.25 -2.23 -10.12
N TYR A 21 2.41 -0.95 -9.76
CA TYR A 21 3.28 -0.51 -8.66
C TYR A 21 2.79 -1.05 -7.32
N VAL A 22 1.49 -0.99 -7.02
CA VAL A 22 0.89 -1.65 -5.84
C VAL A 22 1.25 -3.14 -5.82
N GLY A 23 1.11 -3.83 -6.95
CA GLY A 23 1.45 -5.26 -7.05
C GLY A 23 2.91 -5.56 -6.74
N ARG A 24 3.84 -4.73 -7.24
CA ARG A 24 5.28 -4.85 -6.97
C ARG A 24 5.61 -4.61 -5.49
N ILE A 25 4.95 -3.64 -4.86
CA ILE A 25 5.10 -3.37 -3.42
C ILE A 25 4.67 -4.60 -2.60
N GLU A 26 3.49 -5.16 -2.90
CA GLU A 26 2.97 -6.32 -2.15
C GLU A 26 3.84 -7.59 -2.28
N ARG A 27 4.62 -7.70 -3.36
CA ARG A 27 5.57 -8.80 -3.58
C ARG A 27 6.99 -8.50 -3.07
N GLY A 28 7.24 -7.30 -2.54
CA GLY A 28 8.57 -6.89 -2.10
C GLY A 28 9.58 -6.66 -3.24
N GLU A 29 9.09 -6.42 -4.47
CA GLU A 29 9.95 -6.21 -5.66
C GLU A 29 10.47 -4.77 -5.78
N VAL A 30 9.94 -3.86 -4.97
CA VAL A 30 10.36 -2.45 -4.92
C VAL A 30 10.41 -1.97 -3.48
N ASN A 31 11.37 -1.09 -3.21
CA ASN A 31 11.39 -0.32 -1.98
C ASN A 31 10.53 0.95 -2.16
N ILE A 32 9.78 1.30 -1.12
CA ILE A 32 8.98 2.53 -1.07
C ILE A 32 9.62 3.52 -0.10
N THR A 33 9.34 4.81 -0.30
CA THR A 33 9.73 5.83 0.67
C THR A 33 8.90 5.69 1.95
N LEU A 34 9.41 6.23 3.06
CA LEU A 34 8.67 6.28 4.32
C LEU A 34 7.35 7.05 4.18
N GLU A 35 7.35 8.14 3.41
CA GLU A 35 6.14 8.89 3.06
C GLU A 35 5.07 8.00 2.40
N LYS A 36 5.47 7.16 1.43
CA LYS A 36 4.55 6.22 0.79
C LYS A 36 4.04 5.15 1.76
N ALA A 37 4.88 4.68 2.68
CA ALA A 37 4.44 3.76 3.72
C ALA A 37 3.37 4.39 4.64
N TYR A 38 3.57 5.64 5.08
CA TYR A 38 2.56 6.37 5.85
C TYR A 38 1.28 6.63 5.06
N GLN A 39 1.38 6.99 3.78
CA GLN A 39 0.23 7.17 2.91
C GLN A 39 -0.59 5.87 2.81
N LEU A 40 0.07 4.74 2.56
CA LEU A 40 -0.58 3.43 2.49
C LEU A 40 -1.19 3.04 3.84
N ALA A 41 -0.51 3.26 4.96
CA ALA A 41 -1.02 2.99 6.30
C ALA A 41 -2.29 3.80 6.60
N SER A 42 -2.31 5.07 6.22
CA SER A 42 -3.47 5.96 6.34
C SER A 42 -4.67 5.45 5.53
N ILE A 43 -4.46 5.12 4.24
CA ILE A 43 -5.52 4.57 3.36
C ILE A 43 -6.01 3.21 3.88
N LEU A 44 -5.09 2.40 4.38
CA LEU A 44 -5.38 1.11 4.96
C LEU A 44 -5.89 1.21 6.39
N GLY A 45 -5.95 2.39 7.01
CA GLY A 45 -6.36 2.61 8.40
C GLY A 45 -5.67 1.65 9.38
N CYS A 46 -4.36 1.53 9.30
CA CYS A 46 -3.53 0.72 10.19
C CYS A 46 -2.31 1.53 10.65
N ASP A 47 -1.55 1.01 11.61
CA ASP A 47 -0.29 1.64 11.98
C ASP A 47 0.75 1.38 10.88
N VAL A 48 1.68 2.32 10.66
CA VAL A 48 2.74 2.11 9.66
C VAL A 48 3.63 0.93 10.02
N ARG A 49 3.77 0.62 11.33
CA ARG A 49 4.50 -0.54 11.84
C ARG A 49 3.93 -1.86 11.34
N ASP A 50 2.63 -1.91 11.02
CA ASP A 50 1.98 -3.10 10.45
C ASP A 50 2.41 -3.37 9.00
N LEU A 51 3.10 -2.43 8.35
CA LEU A 51 3.62 -2.54 6.98
C LEU A 51 5.13 -2.80 6.93
N LEU A 52 5.80 -2.81 8.09
CA LEU A 52 7.24 -3.05 8.20
C LEU A 52 7.51 -4.54 8.45
N PRO A 53 8.67 -5.07 8.02
CA PRO A 53 9.07 -6.45 8.28
C PRO A 53 9.32 -6.75 9.77
#